data_AF-A0A1X7T105-F1
#
_entry.id   AF-A0A1X7T105-F1
#
_cell.length_a   1.000
_cell.length_b   1.000
_cell.length_c   1.000
_cell.angle_alpha   90.00
_cell.angle_beta   90.00
_cell.angle_gamma   90.00
#
_symmetry.space_group_name_H-M   'P 1'
#
loop_
_entity.id
_entity.type
_entity.pdbx_description
1 polymer ?
#
loop_
_entity_poly.entity_id
_entity_poly.type
_entity_poly.pdbx_seq_one_letter_code
_entity_poly.pdbx_strand_id
1 'polypeptide(L)'
;MERCNHASAIINGDSTSPTLVVIGGMDKRDQLFNECLLFDSITTGQYICRKILLPESVTDRYSHSLTAVTMSPHCVWLVIVGGCGEFRIKDVGGGKKVPWGTYITDTNRLIMIIELVYSEAGEWIVQSVLDGNDLTSKNYQEKYESYSKTRTWWMDQLIEYPTEREMKLQRYIQSLHEDLQVAHESKVSLQEALVETNKQVEGDDSNDIMRSVLEEMRQEHEKLIEEKQIITEDNEKLKLKAAEYHKEEVLEEKTQIEEKQQIITEDYEKLKLKLADMKEKEKQYLKEKQIIIDDVQNLKIDISEKDKVIAKLTSQVEEQSQNEKQIITDLTAKVSDSELYTTKLMKEKSQLQERVTSLEEQSIKETSSIGLQFNYLIPSMDKLDCLSDVQVAERKLFLIQGDKPQLMNWEKYGLRIGVQKESLLFSETVEAAVVALVGGEFQFPANTVLVSAVYAVSLSKPLLKRLILEIQHCVDLTGRPGLIRHLKFAIAPVSTPSLPYQFSLVEGGEFKADSWYGSIQRKEFCL
;
A
#
# COMPACT_ATOMS: atom_id res chain seq x y z
N MET A 1 4.57 9.12 -20.01
CA MET A 1 4.45 9.64 -18.63
C MET A 1 4.45 8.44 -17.71
N GLU A 2 5.44 8.30 -16.83
CA GLU A 2 5.55 7.11 -15.97
C GLU A 2 4.86 7.43 -14.64
N ARG A 3 3.53 7.28 -14.63
CA ARG A 3 2.64 7.56 -13.49
C ARG A 3 2.07 6.24 -12.96
N CYS A 4 2.26 5.95 -11.67
CA CYS A 4 1.70 4.77 -11.00
C CYS A 4 0.83 5.17 -9.80
N ASN A 5 0.06 4.22 -9.25
CA ASN A 5 -0.79 4.44 -8.06
C ASN A 5 -1.74 5.65 -8.16
N HIS A 6 -2.11 6.03 -9.38
CA HIS A 6 -3.13 7.05 -9.65
C HIS A 6 -4.52 6.41 -9.58
N ALA A 7 -5.55 7.24 -9.51
CA ALA A 7 -6.92 6.80 -9.69
C ALA A 7 -7.47 7.36 -11.01
N SER A 8 -8.33 6.58 -11.65
CA SER A 8 -8.94 6.96 -12.92
C SER A 8 -10.41 6.59 -12.96
N ALA A 9 -11.22 7.42 -13.61
CA ALA A 9 -12.63 7.17 -13.85
C ALA A 9 -13.04 7.61 -15.25
N ILE A 10 -14.05 6.97 -15.80
CA ILE A 10 -14.61 7.33 -17.10
C ILE A 10 -15.84 8.21 -16.87
N ILE A 11 -15.88 9.34 -17.54
CA ILE A 11 -17.05 10.20 -17.66
C ILE A 11 -17.75 9.86 -18.97
N ASN A 12 -18.96 9.32 -18.87
CA ASN A 12 -19.85 9.12 -19.99
C ASN A 12 -20.86 10.28 -20.03
N GLY A 13 -20.77 11.13 -21.05
CA GLY A 13 -21.79 12.13 -21.36
C GLY A 13 -22.59 11.71 -22.60
N ASP A 14 -23.87 12.05 -22.66
CA ASP A 14 -24.78 11.57 -23.72
C ASP A 14 -24.45 12.10 -25.13
N SER A 15 -23.60 13.13 -25.24
CA SER A 15 -23.29 13.83 -26.49
C SER A 15 -21.80 13.85 -26.85
N THR A 16 -20.94 13.23 -26.04
CA THR A 16 -19.48 13.24 -26.26
C THR A 16 -18.89 11.85 -26.11
N SER A 17 -17.79 11.63 -26.83
CA SER A 17 -16.95 10.46 -26.63
C SER A 17 -16.55 10.35 -25.15
N PRO A 18 -16.51 9.14 -24.56
CA PRO A 18 -16.17 8.96 -23.15
C PRO A 18 -14.83 9.63 -22.83
N THR A 19 -14.80 10.38 -21.73
CA THR A 19 -13.62 11.11 -21.26
C THR A 19 -12.99 10.35 -20.11
N LEU A 20 -11.69 10.05 -20.19
CA LEU A 20 -10.95 9.43 -19.10
C LEU A 20 -10.35 10.52 -18.20
N VAL A 21 -10.71 10.49 -16.92
CA VAL A 21 -10.12 11.35 -15.89
C VAL A 21 -9.04 10.57 -15.16
N VAL A 22 -7.88 11.20 -14.92
CA VAL A 22 -6.78 10.65 -14.12
C VAL A 22 -6.37 11.66 -13.06
N ILE A 23 -6.41 11.26 -11.78
CA ILE A 23 -6.08 12.11 -10.63
C ILE A 23 -4.97 11.48 -9.80
N GLY A 24 -4.01 12.32 -9.40
CA GLY A 24 -2.95 11.98 -8.46
C GLY A 24 -2.03 10.85 -8.93
N GLY A 25 -1.44 10.13 -7.99
CA GLY A 25 -0.43 9.10 -8.24
C GLY A 25 1.00 9.62 -8.10
N MET A 26 1.97 8.78 -8.44
CA MET A 26 3.39 9.05 -8.24
C MET A 26 4.21 8.85 -9.51
N ASP A 27 5.31 9.56 -9.62
CA ASP A 27 6.37 9.32 -10.62
C ASP A 27 7.33 8.21 -10.16
N LYS A 28 8.29 7.83 -11.01
CA LYS A 28 9.31 6.82 -10.68
C LYS A 28 10.24 7.18 -9.51
N ARG A 29 10.24 8.45 -9.08
CA ARG A 29 11.03 8.94 -7.93
C ARG A 29 10.15 9.07 -6.70
N ASP A 30 8.97 8.47 -6.72
CA ASP A 30 7.94 8.54 -5.68
C ASP A 30 7.48 9.98 -5.38
N GLN A 31 7.60 10.89 -6.36
CA GLN A 31 7.06 12.25 -6.26
C GLN A 31 5.60 12.26 -6.67
N LEU A 32 4.76 12.96 -5.91
CA LEU A 32 3.33 13.06 -6.15
C LEU A 32 3.05 13.92 -7.38
N PHE A 33 2.09 13.47 -8.19
CA PHE A 33 1.56 14.28 -9.28
C PHE A 33 0.43 15.16 -8.76
N ASN A 34 0.66 16.47 -8.73
CA ASN A 34 -0.35 17.46 -8.37
C ASN A 34 -1.31 17.83 -9.53
N GLU A 35 -1.50 16.93 -10.49
CA GLU A 35 -2.23 17.20 -11.73
C GLU A 35 -3.45 16.29 -11.90
N CYS A 36 -4.55 16.89 -12.35
CA CYS A 36 -5.71 16.19 -12.90
C CYS A 36 -5.65 16.26 -14.42
N LEU A 37 -5.71 15.10 -15.08
CA LEU A 37 -5.66 14.99 -16.53
C LEU A 37 -7.00 14.47 -17.05
N LEU A 38 -7.52 15.11 -18.08
CA LEU A 38 -8.63 14.62 -18.89
C LEU A 38 -8.10 14.14 -20.23
N PHE A 39 -8.54 12.97 -20.67
CA PHE A 39 -8.28 12.44 -21.98
C PHE A 39 -9.61 12.32 -22.72
N ASP A 40 -9.80 13.19 -23.70
CA ASP A 40 -10.97 13.15 -24.59
C ASP A 40 -10.74 12.14 -25.72
N SER A 41 -11.83 11.68 -26.35
CA SER A 41 -11.78 10.90 -27.60
C SER A 41 -10.97 9.59 -27.52
N ILE A 42 -10.94 8.96 -26.34
CA ILE A 42 -10.18 7.73 -26.08
C ILE A 42 -10.58 6.56 -26.98
N THR A 43 -11.80 6.55 -27.51
CA THR A 43 -12.32 5.52 -28.42
C THR A 43 -11.82 5.64 -29.85
N THR A 44 -11.30 6.82 -30.23
CA THR A 44 -10.89 7.12 -31.62
C THR A 44 -9.38 6.97 -31.85
N GLY A 45 -8.60 6.70 -30.79
CA GLY A 45 -7.14 6.59 -30.85
C GLY A 45 -6.39 7.94 -30.98
N GLN A 46 -7.10 9.04 -31.24
CA GLN A 46 -6.57 10.40 -31.30
C GLN A 46 -6.92 11.17 -30.02
N TYR A 47 -6.39 10.72 -28.88
CA TYR A 47 -6.76 11.31 -27.59
C TYR A 47 -6.14 12.71 -27.40
N ILE A 48 -6.94 13.62 -26.86
CA ILE A 48 -6.49 14.96 -26.47
C ILE A 48 -6.34 14.98 -24.95
N CYS A 49 -5.13 15.25 -24.47
CA CYS A 49 -4.87 15.38 -23.03
C CYS A 49 -4.99 16.84 -22.60
N ARG A 50 -5.84 17.10 -21.61
CA ARG A 50 -6.04 18.42 -20.99
C ARG A 50 -5.72 18.35 -19.51
N LYS A 51 -5.19 19.44 -18.95
CA LYS A 51 -4.90 19.54 -17.52
C LYS A 51 -5.93 20.43 -16.84
N ILE A 52 -6.52 19.93 -15.77
CA ILE A 52 -7.43 20.68 -14.89
C ILE A 52 -6.68 21.04 -13.61
N LEU A 53 -6.85 22.28 -13.16
CA LEU A 53 -6.34 22.73 -11.87
C LEU A 53 -7.32 22.30 -10.77
N LEU A 54 -6.80 21.52 -9.82
CA LEU A 54 -7.51 21.12 -8.62
C LEU A 54 -6.65 21.45 -7.39
N PRO A 55 -7.26 21.65 -6.21
CA PRO A 55 -6.51 21.87 -4.98
C PRO A 55 -5.54 20.73 -4.67
N GLU A 56 -4.41 21.03 -4.05
CA GLU A 56 -3.42 20.03 -3.62
C GLU A 56 -4.04 19.00 -2.67
N SER A 57 -5.04 19.40 -1.88
CA SER A 57 -5.78 18.46 -1.03
C SER A 57 -6.37 17.28 -1.82
N VAL A 58 -6.71 17.49 -3.10
CA VAL A 58 -7.28 16.52 -4.03
C VAL A 58 -6.21 15.79 -4.85
N THR A 59 -5.23 16.51 -5.39
CA THR A 59 -4.25 15.95 -6.34
C THR A 59 -3.01 15.37 -5.68
N ASP A 60 -2.60 15.90 -4.53
CA ASP A 60 -1.42 15.47 -3.76
C ASP A 60 -1.73 14.20 -2.95
N ARG A 61 -2.11 13.13 -3.67
CA ARG A 61 -2.42 11.82 -3.12
C ARG A 61 -2.22 10.70 -4.13
N TYR A 62 -1.97 9.50 -3.61
CA TYR A 62 -1.82 8.26 -4.39
C TYR A 62 -2.54 7.10 -3.71
N SER A 63 -2.69 5.97 -4.41
CA SER A 63 -3.37 4.76 -3.91
C SER A 63 -4.76 5.05 -3.33
N HIS A 64 -5.54 5.88 -4.03
CA HIS A 64 -6.91 6.25 -3.66
C HIS A 64 -7.92 5.67 -4.66
N SER A 65 -9.18 5.67 -4.28
CA SER A 65 -10.29 5.29 -5.16
C SER A 65 -10.92 6.54 -5.78
N LEU A 66 -11.30 6.45 -7.05
CA LEU A 66 -11.99 7.49 -7.79
C LEU A 66 -13.18 6.86 -8.52
N THR A 67 -14.35 7.49 -8.45
CA THR A 67 -15.51 7.13 -9.25
C THR A 67 -16.18 8.37 -9.80
N ALA A 68 -16.80 8.24 -10.98
CA ALA A 68 -17.58 9.31 -11.60
C ALA A 68 -19.07 8.97 -11.48
N VAL A 69 -19.85 9.91 -10.96
CA VAL A 69 -21.30 9.80 -10.80
C VAL A 69 -21.96 10.87 -11.67
N THR A 70 -22.64 10.44 -12.72
CA THR A 70 -23.43 11.34 -13.58
C THR A 70 -24.66 11.82 -12.81
N MET A 71 -24.72 13.12 -12.54
CA MET A 71 -25.85 13.77 -11.87
C MET A 71 -26.84 14.35 -12.89
N SER A 72 -26.35 14.79 -14.05
CA SER A 72 -27.12 15.16 -15.22
C SER A 72 -26.24 15.09 -16.48
N PRO A 73 -26.79 15.26 -17.70
CA PRO A 73 -26.01 15.26 -18.94
C PRO A 73 -24.86 16.29 -18.98
N HIS A 74 -24.95 17.34 -18.14
CA HIS A 74 -23.97 18.42 -18.06
C HIS A 74 -23.32 18.53 -16.68
N CYS A 75 -23.56 17.59 -15.76
CA CYS A 75 -22.99 17.64 -14.41
C CYS A 75 -22.58 16.25 -13.93
N VAL A 76 -21.30 16.13 -13.58
CA VAL A 76 -20.68 14.88 -13.13
C VAL A 76 -19.95 15.14 -11.83
N TRP A 77 -20.18 14.28 -10.85
CA TRP A 77 -19.50 14.33 -9.57
C TRP A 77 -18.41 13.27 -9.53
N LEU A 78 -17.16 13.71 -9.35
CA LEU A 78 -16.05 12.80 -9.09
C LEU A 78 -15.93 12.61 -7.58
N VAL A 79 -16.14 11.37 -7.13
CA VAL A 79 -16.05 11.01 -5.72
C VAL A 79 -14.70 10.32 -5.48
N ILE A 80 -13.92 10.91 -4.59
CA ILE A 80 -12.62 10.41 -4.17
C ILE A 80 -12.74 9.84 -2.77
N VAL A 81 -12.19 8.65 -2.54
CA VAL A 81 -12.19 7.98 -1.24
C VAL A 81 -10.78 7.51 -0.88
N GLY A 82 -10.33 7.90 0.31
CA GLY A 82 -9.07 7.49 0.90
C GLY A 82 -7.86 8.01 0.13
N GLY A 83 -6.77 7.25 0.24
CA GLY A 83 -5.48 7.57 -0.34
C GLY A 83 -4.37 7.74 0.70
N CYS A 84 -3.17 7.87 0.18
CA CYS A 84 -1.99 8.26 0.94
C CYS A 84 -1.56 9.65 0.44
N GLY A 85 -1.27 10.56 1.38
CA GLY A 85 -0.79 11.91 1.06
C GLY A 85 0.72 11.88 0.89
N GLU A 86 1.44 11.98 2.00
CA GLU A 86 2.89 12.00 1.98
C GLU A 86 3.48 10.60 1.75
N PHE A 87 4.31 10.49 0.72
CA PHE A 87 5.24 9.39 0.59
C PHE A 87 6.51 9.74 1.36
N ARG A 88 6.66 9.20 2.57
CA ARG A 88 7.90 9.35 3.33
C ARG A 88 8.69 8.07 3.26
N ILE A 89 9.97 8.23 3.03
CA ILE A 89 10.89 7.15 3.27
C ILE A 89 11.12 7.10 4.77
N LYS A 90 10.50 6.13 5.44
CA LYS A 90 10.72 5.90 6.86
C LYS A 90 11.89 4.95 6.98
N ASP A 91 12.96 5.43 7.61
CA ASP A 91 14.03 4.54 8.05
C ASP A 91 13.49 3.74 9.23
N VAL A 92 13.15 2.47 8.98
CA VAL A 92 12.70 1.55 10.03
C VAL A 92 13.88 0.85 10.72
N GLY A 93 15.09 1.42 10.58
CA GLY A 93 16.35 0.86 11.05
C GLY A 93 17.02 0.00 9.98
N GLY A 94 18.35 0.05 9.93
CA GLY A 94 19.18 -0.81 9.09
C GLY A 94 19.39 -0.32 7.67
N GLY A 95 19.20 0.98 7.41
CA GLY A 95 19.18 1.50 6.05
C GLY A 95 17.99 0.99 5.24
N LYS A 96 17.06 0.24 5.86
CA LYS A 96 15.80 -0.15 5.27
C LYS A 96 14.87 1.04 5.30
N LYS A 97 15.00 1.81 4.24
CA LYS A 97 14.10 2.85 3.82
C LYS A 97 12.85 2.17 3.27
N VAL A 98 11.86 1.95 4.13
CA VAL A 98 10.57 1.45 3.65
C VAL A 98 9.74 2.63 3.14
N PRO A 99 9.11 2.48 1.97
CA PRO A 99 7.99 3.32 1.57
C PRO A 99 6.96 3.36 2.69
N TRP A 100 6.81 4.51 3.33
CA TRP A 100 5.78 4.73 4.33
C TRP A 100 4.85 5.82 3.83
N GLY A 101 3.70 5.39 3.31
CA GLY A 101 2.60 6.30 3.01
C GLY A 101 1.91 6.73 4.29
N THR A 102 1.80 8.04 4.49
CA THR A 102 0.86 8.54 5.49
C THR A 102 -0.55 8.40 4.92
N TYR A 103 -1.31 7.44 5.45
CA TYR A 103 -2.72 7.29 5.10
C TYR A 103 -3.47 8.59 5.42
N ILE A 104 -4.34 9.00 4.50
CA ILE A 104 -5.25 10.10 4.74
C ILE A 104 -6.32 9.61 5.72
N THR A 105 -6.14 9.94 7.00
CA THR A 105 -7.08 9.62 8.08
C THR A 105 -7.90 10.83 8.52
N ASP A 106 -7.59 12.01 7.99
CA ASP A 106 -8.38 13.23 8.22
C ASP A 106 -9.77 13.06 7.60
N THR A 107 -10.81 13.11 8.43
CA THR A 107 -12.21 12.99 8.02
C THR A 107 -12.57 13.96 6.89
N ASN A 108 -11.94 15.13 6.85
CA ASN A 108 -12.19 16.17 5.85
C ASN A 108 -11.59 15.81 4.49
N ARG A 109 -10.49 15.06 4.45
CA ARG A 109 -9.79 14.68 3.22
C ARG A 109 -10.06 13.23 2.80
N LEU A 110 -10.67 12.44 3.69
CA LEU A 110 -10.97 11.03 3.49
C LEU A 110 -11.99 10.82 2.37
N ILE A 111 -13.00 11.67 2.28
CA ILE A 111 -13.98 11.67 1.19
C ILE A 111 -14.05 13.09 0.64
N MET A 112 -13.86 13.23 -0.66
CA MET A 112 -13.96 14.51 -1.36
C MET A 112 -14.80 14.35 -2.62
N ILE A 113 -15.57 15.39 -2.97
CA ILE A 113 -16.37 15.43 -4.19
C ILE A 113 -15.93 16.61 -5.04
N ILE A 114 -15.64 16.36 -6.32
CA ILE A 114 -15.39 17.41 -7.30
C ILE A 114 -16.61 17.48 -8.21
N GLU A 115 -17.24 18.64 -8.29
CA GLU A 115 -18.32 18.91 -9.22
C GLU A 115 -17.74 19.41 -10.54
N LEU A 116 -17.91 18.62 -11.59
CA LEU A 116 -17.59 18.97 -12.96
C LEU A 116 -18.87 19.34 -13.70
N VAL A 117 -18.86 20.49 -14.37
CA VAL A 117 -19.96 20.92 -15.24
C VAL A 117 -19.45 21.03 -16.67
N TYR A 118 -20.27 20.59 -17.61
CA TYR A 118 -19.99 20.72 -19.03
C TYR A 118 -20.39 22.12 -19.49
N SER A 119 -19.42 22.89 -19.95
CA SER A 119 -19.63 24.27 -20.42
C SER A 119 -20.18 24.31 -21.85
N GLU A 120 -20.79 25.44 -22.22
CA GLU A 120 -21.24 25.71 -23.60
C GLU A 120 -20.09 25.70 -24.62
N ALA A 121 -18.86 25.94 -24.17
CA ALA A 121 -17.65 25.85 -24.98
C ALA A 121 -17.23 24.40 -25.31
N GLY A 122 -17.96 23.39 -24.79
CA GLY A 122 -17.67 21.98 -25.01
C GLY A 122 -16.57 21.42 -24.11
N GLU A 123 -16.37 22.01 -22.93
CA GLU A 123 -15.29 21.62 -22.02
C GLU A 123 -15.82 21.35 -20.60
N TRP A 124 -15.25 20.34 -19.94
CA TRP A 124 -15.49 20.07 -18.52
C TRP A 124 -14.76 21.09 -17.65
N ILE A 125 -15.52 21.84 -16.85
CA ILE A 125 -15.02 22.83 -15.90
C ILE A 125 -15.27 22.40 -14.46
N VAL A 126 -14.36 22.73 -13.55
CA VAL A 126 -14.53 22.49 -12.11
C VAL A 126 -15.41 23.60 -11.54
N GLN A 127 -16.60 23.24 -11.06
CA GLN A 127 -17.51 24.19 -10.43
C GLN A 127 -17.28 24.28 -8.92
N SER A 128 -17.08 23.15 -8.25
CA SER A 128 -16.81 23.12 -6.82
C SER A 128 -15.98 21.91 -6.41
N VAL A 129 -15.27 22.04 -5.28
CA VAL A 129 -14.54 20.97 -4.62
C VAL A 129 -15.01 20.95 -3.17
N LEU A 130 -15.62 19.86 -2.76
CA LEU A 130 -16.25 19.66 -1.46
C LEU A 130 -15.41 18.72 -0.63
N ASP A 131 -15.07 19.14 0.58
CA ASP A 131 -14.38 18.32 1.58
C ASP A 131 -15.36 17.65 2.55
N GLY A 132 -14.86 16.81 3.45
CA GLY A 132 -15.70 16.09 4.43
C GLY A 132 -16.53 17.00 5.35
N ASN A 133 -16.09 18.23 5.64
CA ASN A 133 -16.92 19.18 6.38
C ASN A 133 -18.07 19.67 5.49
N ASP A 134 -17.77 20.01 4.24
CA ASP A 134 -18.76 20.49 3.27
C ASP A 134 -19.86 19.45 3.05
N LEU A 135 -19.51 18.15 3.03
CA LEU A 135 -20.45 17.04 2.89
C LEU A 135 -21.45 16.92 4.07
N THR A 136 -21.11 17.47 5.24
CA THR A 136 -22.04 17.53 6.38
C THR A 136 -22.85 18.82 6.43
N SER A 137 -22.55 19.78 5.54
CA SER A 137 -23.25 21.05 5.50
C SER A 137 -24.69 20.89 5.01
N LYS A 138 -25.58 21.72 5.56
CA LYS A 138 -26.97 21.79 5.11
C LYS A 138 -27.07 22.15 3.62
N ASN A 139 -26.17 23.00 3.12
CA ASN A 139 -26.11 23.42 1.73
C ASN A 139 -25.82 22.22 0.80
N TYR A 140 -24.85 21.36 1.16
CA TYR A 140 -24.61 20.14 0.40
C TYR A 140 -25.81 19.20 0.40
N GLN A 141 -26.47 19.00 1.54
CA GLN A 141 -27.66 18.14 1.62
C GLN A 141 -28.78 18.64 0.70
N GLU A 142 -29.09 19.94 0.74
CA GLU A 142 -30.10 20.56 -0.12
C GLU A 142 -29.71 20.45 -1.61
N LYS A 143 -28.43 20.65 -1.94
CA LYS A 143 -27.89 20.51 -3.30
C LYS A 143 -27.95 19.06 -3.80
N TYR A 144 -27.54 18.10 -2.98
CA TYR A 144 -27.62 16.67 -3.29
C TYR A 144 -29.06 16.21 -3.47
N GLU A 145 -29.99 16.64 -2.60
CA GLU A 145 -31.42 16.34 -2.77
C GLU A 145 -31.98 16.90 -4.08
N SER A 146 -31.58 18.12 -4.46
CA SER A 146 -31.96 18.72 -5.74
C SER A 146 -31.44 17.89 -6.92
N TYR A 147 -30.14 17.58 -6.96
CA TYR A 147 -29.55 16.78 -8.03
C TYR A 147 -30.06 15.35 -8.04
N SER A 148 -30.33 14.75 -6.88
CA SER A 148 -30.90 13.41 -6.79
C SER A 148 -32.30 13.38 -7.42
N LYS A 149 -33.13 14.40 -7.20
CA LYS A 149 -34.44 14.51 -7.88
C LYS A 149 -34.28 14.64 -9.39
N THR A 150 -33.36 15.48 -9.86
CA THR A 150 -33.06 15.64 -11.30
C THR A 150 -32.51 14.35 -11.91
N ARG A 151 -31.59 13.68 -11.22
CA ARG A 151 -31.00 12.40 -11.64
C ARG A 151 -32.02 11.29 -11.69
N THR A 152 -32.88 11.16 -10.66
CA THR A 152 -33.98 10.19 -10.66
C THR A 152 -34.94 10.48 -11.79
N TRP A 153 -35.38 11.74 -11.94
CA TRP A 153 -36.24 12.13 -13.06
C TRP A 153 -35.61 11.81 -14.42
N TRP A 154 -34.31 12.07 -14.59
CA TRP A 154 -33.61 11.80 -15.84
C TRP A 154 -33.36 10.32 -16.09
N MET A 155 -33.02 9.55 -15.05
CA MET A 155 -32.93 8.09 -15.13
C MET A 155 -34.31 7.47 -15.42
N ASP A 156 -35.38 8.01 -14.84
CA ASP A 156 -36.75 7.60 -15.15
C ASP A 156 -37.12 7.93 -16.60
N GLN A 157 -36.67 9.06 -17.16
CA GLN A 157 -36.81 9.38 -18.58
C GLN A 157 -36.00 8.46 -19.51
N LEU A 158 -34.86 7.93 -19.06
CA LEU A 158 -34.09 6.92 -19.79
C LEU A 158 -34.71 5.51 -19.67
N ILE A 159 -35.40 5.24 -18.55
CA ILE A 159 -36.07 3.96 -18.26
C ILE A 159 -37.50 3.95 -18.86
N GLU A 160 -38.13 5.10 -19.12
CA GLU A 160 -39.33 5.25 -19.95
C GLU A 160 -38.97 5.05 -21.44
N TYR A 161 -38.83 3.76 -21.78
CA TYR A 161 -38.82 3.12 -23.09
C TYR A 161 -38.66 3.99 -24.36
N PRO A 162 -37.73 3.61 -25.28
CA PRO A 162 -37.72 4.02 -26.69
C PRO A 162 -39.10 3.94 -27.37
N THR A 163 -39.93 2.98 -26.93
CA THR A 163 -41.25 2.67 -27.46
C THR A 163 -42.29 3.77 -27.30
N GLU A 164 -42.26 4.60 -26.24
CA GLU A 164 -43.29 5.66 -26.10
C GLU A 164 -43.03 6.83 -27.05
N ARG A 165 -41.74 7.18 -27.25
CA ARG A 165 -41.33 8.17 -28.23
C ARG A 165 -41.63 7.69 -29.65
N GLU A 166 -41.35 6.42 -29.95
CA GLU A 166 -41.75 5.76 -31.20
C GLU A 166 -43.28 5.75 -31.40
N MET A 167 -44.06 5.40 -30.37
CA MET A 167 -45.53 5.40 -30.45
C MET A 167 -46.12 6.80 -30.65
N LYS A 168 -45.51 7.85 -30.08
CA LYS A 168 -45.91 9.25 -30.32
C LYS A 168 -45.56 9.66 -31.76
N LEU A 169 -44.40 9.28 -32.27
CA LEU A 169 -44.00 9.55 -33.64
C LEU A 169 -44.90 8.81 -34.65
N GLN A 170 -45.21 7.53 -34.39
CA GLN A 170 -46.13 6.74 -35.22
C GLN A 170 -47.55 7.31 -35.22
N ARG A 171 -48.07 7.76 -34.07
CA ARG A 171 -49.37 8.46 -34.01
C ARG A 171 -49.37 9.76 -34.81
N TYR A 172 -48.28 10.51 -34.77
CA TYR A 172 -48.15 11.75 -35.55
C TYR A 172 -48.10 11.49 -37.06
N ILE A 173 -47.35 10.46 -37.48
CA ILE A 173 -47.31 10.01 -38.88
C ILE A 173 -48.70 9.54 -39.35
N GLN A 174 -49.44 8.81 -38.51
CA GLN A 174 -50.81 8.37 -38.80
C GLN A 174 -51.76 9.56 -38.99
N SER A 175 -51.70 10.54 -38.10
CA SER A 175 -52.50 11.78 -38.18
C SER A 175 -52.22 12.56 -39.47
N LEU A 176 -50.94 12.70 -39.85
CA LEU A 176 -50.58 13.37 -41.11
C LEU A 176 -51.13 12.64 -42.34
N HIS A 177 -51.24 11.31 -42.28
CA HIS A 177 -51.84 10.51 -43.36
C HIS A 177 -53.35 10.73 -43.46
N GLU A 178 -54.05 10.83 -42.32
CA GLU A 178 -55.48 11.15 -42.26
C GLU A 178 -55.78 12.55 -42.79
N ASP A 179 -54.99 13.56 -42.39
CA ASP A 179 -55.14 14.94 -42.88
C ASP A 179 -54.93 15.03 -44.40
N LEU A 180 -53.95 14.29 -44.93
CA LEU A 180 -53.71 14.20 -46.39
C LEU A 180 -54.89 13.55 -47.13
N GLN A 181 -55.52 12.54 -46.54
CA GLN A 181 -56.68 11.88 -47.14
C GLN A 181 -57.90 12.81 -47.16
N VAL A 182 -58.17 13.52 -46.06
CA VAL A 182 -59.27 14.51 -45.99
C VAL A 182 -59.06 15.65 -46.98
N ALA A 183 -57.82 16.12 -47.15
CA ALA A 183 -57.48 17.11 -48.16
C ALA A 183 -57.73 16.60 -49.59
N HIS A 184 -57.41 15.33 -49.86
CA HIS A 184 -57.68 14.68 -51.15
C HIS A 184 -59.20 14.57 -51.42
N GLU A 185 -59.99 14.13 -50.44
CA GLU A 185 -61.45 14.04 -50.56
C GLU A 185 -62.12 15.41 -50.73
N SER A 186 -61.64 16.43 -50.03
CA SER A 186 -62.08 17.82 -50.20
C SER A 186 -61.78 18.35 -51.60
N LYS A 187 -60.61 18.01 -52.15
CA LYS A 187 -60.22 18.36 -53.53
C LYS A 187 -61.16 17.71 -54.55
N VAL A 188 -61.47 16.42 -54.40
CA VAL A 188 -62.40 15.71 -55.29
C VAL A 188 -63.80 16.33 -55.24
N SER A 189 -64.30 16.66 -54.04
CA SER A 189 -65.59 17.32 -53.87
C SER A 189 -65.65 18.71 -54.52
N LEU A 190 -64.58 19.51 -54.41
CA LEU A 190 -64.47 20.80 -55.10
C LEU A 190 -64.46 20.63 -56.62
N GLN A 191 -63.79 19.58 -57.12
CA GLN A 191 -63.73 19.28 -58.54
C GLN A 191 -65.10 18.83 -59.09
N GLU A 192 -65.86 18.03 -58.34
CA GLU A 192 -67.23 17.65 -58.68
C GLU A 192 -68.19 18.85 -58.66
N ALA A 193 -68.09 19.73 -57.66
CA ALA A 193 -68.89 20.95 -57.59
C ALA A 193 -68.59 21.93 -58.75
N LEU A 194 -67.33 22.01 -59.19
CA LEU A 194 -66.94 22.80 -60.38
C LEU A 194 -67.52 22.21 -61.67
N VAL A 195 -67.57 20.88 -61.79
CA VAL A 195 -68.17 20.20 -62.96
C VAL A 195 -69.69 20.41 -62.99
N GLU A 196 -70.35 20.40 -61.84
CA GLU A 196 -71.81 20.59 -61.74
C GLU A 196 -72.22 22.05 -61.99
N THR A 197 -71.44 23.03 -61.51
CA THR A 197 -71.66 24.47 -61.80
C THR A 197 -71.45 24.80 -63.28
N ASN A 198 -70.51 24.13 -63.95
CA ASN A 198 -70.33 24.25 -65.40
C ASN A 198 -71.52 23.73 -66.23
N LYS A 199 -72.42 22.91 -65.67
CA LYS A 199 -73.67 22.51 -66.35
C LYS A 199 -74.80 23.53 -66.23
N GLN A 200 -74.69 24.53 -65.34
CA GLN A 200 -75.80 25.43 -64.99
C GLN A 200 -75.69 26.85 -65.58
N VAL A 201 -74.66 27.17 -66.37
CA VAL A 201 -74.47 28.51 -66.95
C VAL A 201 -74.71 28.47 -68.47
N GLU A 202 -75.97 28.59 -68.86
CA GLU A 202 -76.37 29.00 -70.23
C GLU A 202 -76.84 30.46 -70.17
N GLY A 203 -75.95 31.41 -70.51
CA GLY A 203 -76.26 32.83 -70.58
C GLY A 203 -75.17 33.65 -71.29
N ASP A 204 -75.54 34.32 -72.38
CA ASP A 204 -74.69 34.63 -73.54
C ASP A 204 -73.64 35.75 -73.37
N ASP A 205 -73.67 36.56 -72.31
CA ASP A 205 -72.73 37.71 -72.14
C ASP A 205 -71.71 37.55 -70.98
N SER A 206 -71.79 36.49 -70.16
CA SER A 206 -70.80 36.19 -69.10
C SER A 206 -69.72 35.19 -69.56
N ASN A 207 -69.79 34.77 -70.82
CA ASN A 207 -69.09 33.61 -71.35
C ASN A 207 -67.60 33.86 -71.62
N ASP A 208 -67.21 35.10 -71.94
CA ASP A 208 -65.81 35.43 -72.29
C ASP A 208 -64.91 35.57 -71.05
N ILE A 209 -65.39 36.18 -69.96
CA ILE A 209 -64.64 36.24 -68.70
C ILE A 209 -64.53 34.83 -68.10
N MET A 210 -65.64 34.09 -68.08
CA MET A 210 -65.67 32.72 -67.55
C MET A 210 -64.80 31.76 -68.38
N ARG A 211 -64.71 31.92 -69.72
CA ARG A 211 -63.73 31.21 -70.56
C ARG A 211 -62.29 31.55 -70.24
N SER A 212 -61.96 32.83 -70.04
CA SER A 212 -60.58 33.24 -69.71
C SER A 212 -60.12 32.66 -68.37
N VAL A 213 -60.99 32.69 -67.35
CA VAL A 213 -60.72 32.11 -66.03
C VAL A 213 -60.62 30.59 -66.11
N LEU A 214 -61.46 29.93 -66.91
CA LEU A 214 -61.37 28.48 -67.16
C LEU A 214 -60.07 28.09 -67.86
N GLU A 215 -59.58 28.91 -68.78
CA GLU A 215 -58.35 28.64 -69.51
C GLU A 215 -57.10 28.88 -68.64
N GLU A 216 -57.10 29.91 -67.80
CA GLU A 216 -56.07 30.11 -66.76
C GLU A 216 -56.06 28.97 -65.74
N MET A 217 -57.23 28.55 -65.27
CA MET A 217 -57.35 27.38 -64.37
C MET A 217 -56.90 26.08 -65.04
N ARG A 218 -57.15 25.90 -66.34
CA ARG A 218 -56.68 24.75 -67.11
C ARG A 218 -55.15 24.74 -67.18
N GLN A 219 -54.54 25.89 -67.47
CA GLN A 219 -53.08 26.03 -67.52
C GLN A 219 -52.42 25.81 -66.15
N GLU A 220 -53.01 26.32 -65.06
CA GLU A 220 -52.53 26.03 -63.70
C GLU A 220 -52.70 24.55 -63.34
N HIS A 221 -53.81 23.93 -63.72
CA HIS A 221 -54.03 22.50 -63.47
C HIS A 221 -53.05 21.63 -64.26
N GLU A 222 -52.70 22.01 -65.49
CA GLU A 222 -51.68 21.34 -66.30
C GLU A 222 -50.30 21.44 -65.63
N LYS A 223 -49.91 22.64 -65.16
CA LYS A 223 -48.67 22.84 -64.38
C LYS A 223 -48.64 22.00 -63.11
N LEU A 224 -49.75 21.96 -62.36
CA LEU A 224 -49.84 21.16 -61.13
C LEU A 224 -49.77 19.65 -61.40
N ILE A 225 -50.25 19.18 -62.57
CA ILE A 225 -50.09 17.79 -62.98
C ILE A 225 -48.61 17.49 -63.26
N GLU A 226 -47.93 18.35 -64.03
CA GLU A 226 -46.51 18.19 -64.33
C GLU A 226 -45.66 18.21 -63.04
N GLU A 227 -45.92 19.16 -62.15
CA GLU A 227 -45.21 19.30 -60.87
C GLU A 227 -45.43 18.07 -59.96
N LYS A 228 -46.67 17.56 -59.91
CA LYS A 228 -46.98 16.31 -59.21
C LYS A 228 -46.24 15.12 -59.82
N GLN A 229 -46.12 15.04 -61.13
CA GLN A 229 -45.41 13.97 -61.81
C GLN A 229 -43.93 13.95 -61.43
N ILE A 230 -43.29 15.12 -61.41
CA ILE A 230 -41.89 15.29 -60.98
C ILE A 230 -41.71 14.89 -59.51
N ILE A 231 -42.58 15.36 -58.61
CA ILE A 231 -42.50 15.03 -57.18
C ILE A 231 -42.68 13.52 -56.93
N THR A 232 -43.53 12.87 -57.73
CA THR A 232 -43.78 11.42 -57.60
C THR A 232 -42.56 10.62 -58.06
N GLU A 233 -41.94 11.03 -59.17
CA GLU A 233 -40.73 10.39 -59.71
C GLU A 233 -39.51 10.58 -58.80
N ASP A 234 -39.34 11.77 -58.22
CA ASP A 234 -38.28 12.06 -57.24
C ASP A 234 -38.49 11.27 -55.93
N ASN A 235 -39.72 11.12 -55.46
CA ASN A 235 -40.02 10.31 -54.28
C ASN A 235 -39.73 8.81 -54.49
N GLU A 236 -40.00 8.26 -55.69
CA GLU A 236 -39.62 6.88 -56.01
C GLU A 236 -38.10 6.70 -56.04
N LYS A 237 -37.36 7.65 -56.63
CA LYS A 237 -35.89 7.67 -56.60
C LYS A 237 -35.35 7.73 -55.18
N LEU A 238 -35.91 8.59 -54.32
CA LEU A 238 -35.50 8.69 -52.92
C LEU A 238 -35.78 7.41 -52.14
N LYS A 239 -36.93 6.75 -52.37
CA LYS A 239 -37.24 5.44 -51.78
C LYS A 239 -36.23 4.37 -52.17
N LEU A 240 -35.86 4.29 -53.45
CA LEU A 240 -34.87 3.32 -53.92
C LEU A 240 -33.49 3.56 -53.28
N LYS A 241 -33.06 4.82 -53.22
CA LYS A 241 -31.76 5.20 -52.64
C LYS A 241 -31.70 4.97 -51.12
N ALA A 242 -32.80 5.21 -50.41
CA ALA A 242 -32.90 4.92 -48.98
C ALA A 242 -32.82 3.41 -48.70
N ALA A 243 -33.47 2.57 -49.52
CA ALA A 243 -33.40 1.12 -49.38
C ALA A 243 -31.99 0.57 -49.66
N GLU A 244 -31.26 1.18 -50.60
CA GLU A 244 -29.89 0.79 -50.95
C GLU A 244 -28.92 1.12 -49.81
N TYR A 245 -29.00 2.33 -49.26
CA TYR A 245 -28.18 2.76 -48.12
C TYR A 245 -28.41 1.87 -46.89
N HIS A 246 -29.67 1.57 -46.57
CA HIS A 246 -29.99 0.75 -45.40
C HIS A 246 -29.49 -0.69 -45.55
N LYS A 247 -29.45 -1.22 -46.78
CA LYS A 247 -28.92 -2.56 -47.05
C LYS A 247 -27.40 -2.62 -46.89
N GLU A 248 -26.71 -1.53 -47.25
CA GLU A 248 -25.26 -1.40 -47.11
C GLU A 248 -24.84 -1.27 -45.64
N GLU A 249 -25.55 -0.42 -44.87
CA GLU A 249 -25.37 -0.27 -43.42
C GLU A 249 -25.59 -1.59 -42.65
N VAL A 250 -26.68 -2.31 -42.96
CA VAL A 250 -26.96 -3.62 -42.35
C VAL A 250 -25.90 -4.67 -42.70
N LEU A 251 -25.33 -4.62 -43.92
CA LEU A 251 -24.27 -5.55 -44.32
C LEU A 251 -22.98 -5.29 -43.55
N GLU A 252 -22.64 -4.01 -43.37
CA GLU A 252 -21.43 -3.59 -42.64
C GLU A 252 -21.54 -3.95 -41.15
N GLU A 253 -22.69 -3.68 -40.51
CA GLU A 253 -22.94 -4.10 -39.13
C GLU A 253 -22.87 -5.63 -38.96
N LYS A 254 -23.42 -6.39 -39.92
CA LYS A 254 -23.37 -7.85 -39.89
C LYS A 254 -21.93 -8.37 -39.91
N THR A 255 -21.07 -7.80 -40.76
CA THR A 255 -19.65 -8.19 -40.81
C THR A 255 -18.93 -7.91 -39.50
N GLN A 256 -19.17 -6.74 -38.87
CA GLN A 256 -18.60 -6.42 -37.57
C GLN A 256 -19.09 -7.34 -36.44
N ILE A 257 -20.36 -7.77 -36.49
CA ILE A 257 -20.91 -8.72 -35.51
C ILE A 257 -20.25 -10.09 -35.66
N GLU A 258 -20.03 -10.57 -36.88
CA GLU A 258 -19.35 -11.85 -37.15
C GLU A 258 -17.90 -11.85 -36.64
N GLU A 259 -17.15 -10.76 -36.87
CA GLU A 259 -15.79 -10.61 -36.33
C GLU A 259 -15.77 -10.60 -34.79
N LYS A 260 -16.70 -9.87 -34.16
CA LYS A 260 -16.84 -9.85 -32.69
C LYS A 260 -17.18 -11.23 -32.12
N GLN A 261 -18.05 -11.99 -32.78
CA GLN A 261 -18.38 -13.37 -32.39
C GLN A 261 -17.16 -14.29 -32.45
N GLN A 262 -16.31 -14.13 -33.46
CA GLN A 262 -15.09 -14.91 -33.60
C GLN A 262 -14.10 -14.63 -32.45
N ILE A 263 -13.88 -13.35 -32.11
CA ILE A 263 -13.01 -12.94 -30.99
C ILE A 263 -13.53 -13.50 -29.66
N ILE A 264 -14.85 -13.39 -29.39
CA ILE A 264 -15.46 -13.92 -28.17
C ILE A 264 -15.26 -15.43 -28.04
N THR A 265 -15.33 -16.16 -29.16
CA THR A 265 -15.15 -17.61 -29.19
C THR A 265 -13.70 -18.00 -28.88
N GLU A 266 -12.73 -17.30 -29.45
CA GLU A 266 -11.30 -17.51 -29.16
C GLU A 266 -10.97 -17.21 -27.69
N ASP A 267 -11.48 -16.11 -27.15
CA ASP A 267 -11.27 -15.73 -25.76
C ASP A 267 -11.92 -16.74 -24.78
N TYR A 268 -13.08 -17.29 -25.14
CA TYR A 268 -13.74 -18.34 -24.35
C TYR A 268 -12.89 -19.61 -24.24
N GLU A 269 -12.34 -20.11 -25.35
CA GLU A 269 -11.46 -21.29 -25.33
C GLU A 269 -10.15 -21.01 -24.57
N LYS A 270 -9.60 -19.79 -24.68
CA LYS A 270 -8.42 -19.37 -23.91
C LYS A 270 -8.70 -19.31 -22.41
N LEU A 271 -9.88 -18.85 -22.00
CA LEU A 271 -10.32 -18.86 -20.60
C LEU A 271 -10.50 -20.28 -20.07
N LYS A 272 -11.05 -21.18 -20.89
CA LYS A 272 -11.23 -22.61 -20.54
C LYS A 272 -9.89 -23.31 -20.30
N LEU A 273 -8.87 -23.04 -21.11
CA LEU A 273 -7.50 -23.53 -20.90
C LEU A 273 -6.88 -22.99 -19.60
N LYS A 274 -7.03 -21.69 -19.32
CA LYS A 274 -6.57 -21.09 -18.05
C LYS A 274 -7.25 -21.71 -16.83
N LEU A 275 -8.54 -22.01 -16.93
CA LEU A 275 -9.30 -22.66 -15.87
C LEU A 275 -8.78 -24.08 -15.59
N ALA A 276 -8.39 -24.82 -16.62
CA ALA A 276 -7.79 -26.15 -16.48
C ALA A 276 -6.42 -26.10 -15.77
N ASP A 277 -5.53 -25.20 -16.20
CA ASP A 277 -4.21 -25.00 -15.56
C ASP A 277 -4.34 -24.58 -14.09
N MET A 278 -5.31 -23.72 -13.77
CA MET A 278 -5.57 -23.29 -12.40
C MET A 278 -6.04 -24.45 -11.51
N LYS A 279 -6.93 -25.32 -12.02
CA LYS A 279 -7.38 -26.52 -11.29
C LYS A 279 -6.24 -27.51 -11.02
N GLU A 280 -5.31 -27.65 -11.96
CA GLU A 280 -4.16 -28.53 -11.79
C GLU A 280 -3.18 -28.01 -10.72
N LYS A 281 -2.91 -26.69 -10.74
CA LYS A 281 -2.14 -26.02 -9.67
C LYS A 281 -2.79 -26.14 -8.30
N GLU A 282 -4.12 -25.99 -8.22
CA GLU A 282 -4.85 -26.17 -6.96
C GLU A 282 -4.72 -27.60 -6.43
N LYS A 283 -4.83 -28.61 -7.30
CA LYS A 283 -4.63 -30.01 -6.95
C LYS A 283 -3.21 -30.29 -6.46
N GLN A 284 -2.21 -29.68 -7.08
CA GLN A 284 -0.82 -29.79 -6.64
C GLN A 284 -0.62 -29.16 -5.26
N TYR A 285 -1.11 -27.95 -5.04
CA TYR A 285 -1.03 -27.26 -3.75
C TYR A 285 -1.68 -28.08 -2.62
N LEU A 286 -2.83 -28.70 -2.90
CA LEU A 286 -3.53 -29.55 -1.92
C LEU A 286 -2.71 -30.79 -1.55
N LYS A 287 -1.99 -31.38 -2.53
CA LYS A 287 -1.10 -32.52 -2.31
C LYS A 287 0.12 -32.15 -1.47
N GLU A 288 0.76 -31.02 -1.77
CA GLU A 288 1.89 -30.50 -0.98
C GLU A 288 1.47 -30.18 0.45
N LYS A 289 0.30 -29.56 0.64
CA LYS A 289 -0.26 -29.31 1.97
C LYS A 289 -0.47 -30.60 2.78
N GLN A 290 -0.93 -31.68 2.14
CA GLN A 290 -1.11 -32.96 2.83
C GLN A 290 0.23 -33.55 3.29
N ILE A 291 1.26 -33.49 2.45
CA ILE A 291 2.62 -33.95 2.80
C ILE A 291 3.15 -33.19 4.03
N ILE A 292 2.99 -31.87 4.06
CA ILE A 292 3.43 -31.04 5.20
C ILE A 292 2.67 -31.42 6.47
N ILE A 293 1.36 -31.69 6.38
CA ILE A 293 0.56 -32.13 7.54
C ILE A 293 1.09 -33.45 8.09
N ASP A 294 1.38 -34.41 7.22
CA ASP A 294 1.90 -35.73 7.61
C ASP A 294 3.29 -35.59 8.26
N ASP A 295 4.18 -34.76 7.70
CA ASP A 295 5.50 -34.49 8.26
C ASP A 295 5.43 -33.82 9.64
N VAL A 296 4.53 -32.84 9.82
CA VAL A 296 4.32 -32.18 11.12
C VAL A 296 3.79 -33.16 12.16
N GLN A 297 2.92 -34.10 11.77
CA GLN A 297 2.44 -35.14 12.69
C GLN A 297 3.58 -36.07 13.12
N ASN A 298 4.45 -36.49 12.19
CA ASN A 298 5.61 -37.32 12.50
C ASN A 298 6.59 -36.59 13.44
N LEU A 299 6.92 -35.33 13.15
CA LEU A 299 7.77 -34.52 14.03
C LEU A 299 7.20 -34.36 15.44
N LYS A 300 5.87 -34.27 15.57
CA LYS A 300 5.20 -34.20 16.88
C LYS A 300 5.36 -35.49 17.68
N ILE A 301 5.35 -36.65 17.01
CA ILE A 301 5.61 -37.95 17.65
C ILE A 301 7.08 -37.99 18.14
N ASP A 302 8.03 -37.62 17.29
CA ASP A 302 9.46 -37.59 17.64
C ASP A 302 9.77 -36.65 18.82
N ILE A 303 9.13 -35.47 18.86
CA ILE A 303 9.28 -34.53 19.98
C ILE A 303 8.74 -35.14 21.28
N SER A 304 7.57 -35.78 21.23
CA SER A 304 6.97 -36.44 22.40
C SER A 304 7.86 -37.56 22.96
N GLU A 305 8.53 -38.31 22.10
CA GLU A 305 9.50 -39.33 22.53
C GLU A 305 10.75 -38.70 23.16
N LYS A 306 11.29 -37.63 22.56
CA LYS A 306 12.45 -36.90 23.13
C LYS A 306 12.12 -36.26 24.48
N ASP A 307 10.92 -35.71 24.65
CA ASP A 307 10.48 -35.12 25.91
C ASP A 307 10.44 -36.15 27.05
N LYS A 308 10.02 -37.40 26.77
CA LYS A 308 10.10 -38.49 27.74
C LYS A 308 11.53 -38.81 28.16
N VAL A 309 12.48 -38.76 27.23
CA VAL A 309 13.91 -38.98 27.52
C VAL A 309 14.47 -37.83 28.36
N ILE A 310 14.14 -36.58 28.01
CA ILE A 310 14.57 -35.40 28.77
C ILE A 310 14.03 -35.46 30.21
N ALA A 311 12.76 -35.83 30.40
CA ALA A 311 12.18 -35.97 31.74
C ALA A 311 12.95 -37.00 32.59
N LYS A 312 13.32 -38.14 32.00
CA LYS A 312 14.10 -39.18 32.70
C LYS A 312 15.52 -38.74 33.04
N LEU A 313 16.20 -38.03 32.14
CA LEU A 313 17.54 -37.48 32.42
C LEU A 313 17.47 -36.39 33.48
N THR A 314 16.42 -35.56 33.47
CA THR A 314 16.22 -34.49 34.46
C THR A 314 16.05 -35.07 35.86
N SER A 315 15.24 -36.11 36.03
CA SER A 315 15.08 -36.76 37.34
C SER A 315 16.38 -37.38 37.86
N GLN A 316 17.22 -37.94 36.98
CA GLN A 316 18.52 -38.50 37.37
C GLN A 316 19.49 -37.40 37.84
N VAL A 317 19.52 -36.25 37.15
CA VAL A 317 20.37 -35.12 37.53
C VAL A 317 19.93 -34.51 38.87
N GLU A 318 18.62 -34.40 39.12
CA GLU A 318 18.10 -33.93 40.40
C GLU A 318 18.48 -34.86 41.56
N GLU A 319 18.38 -36.17 41.36
CA GLU A 319 18.79 -37.17 42.37
C GLU A 319 20.30 -37.07 42.67
N GLN A 320 21.15 -36.94 41.64
CA GLN A 320 22.58 -36.72 41.82
C GLN A 320 22.88 -35.43 42.57
N SER A 321 22.22 -34.33 42.21
CA SER A 321 22.37 -33.03 42.86
C SER A 321 22.02 -33.09 44.36
N GLN A 322 20.96 -33.82 44.73
CA GLN A 322 20.59 -34.04 46.14
C GLN A 322 21.65 -34.84 46.89
N ASN A 323 22.18 -35.90 46.28
CA ASN A 323 23.24 -36.71 46.88
C ASN A 323 24.53 -35.90 47.10
N GLU A 324 24.93 -35.11 46.10
CA GLU A 324 26.10 -34.22 46.21
C GLU A 324 25.92 -33.16 47.31
N LYS A 325 24.74 -32.55 47.43
CA LYS A 325 24.43 -31.61 48.52
C LYS A 325 24.59 -32.26 49.89
N GLN A 326 24.16 -33.51 50.05
CA GLN A 326 24.32 -34.24 51.31
C GLN A 326 25.80 -34.44 51.64
N ILE A 327 26.62 -34.85 50.65
CA ILE A 327 28.06 -35.02 50.81
C ILE A 327 28.76 -33.71 51.20
N ILE A 328 28.41 -32.59 50.54
CA ILE A 328 28.97 -31.27 50.85
C ILE A 328 28.62 -30.86 52.29
N THR A 329 27.40 -31.13 52.74
CA THR A 329 26.95 -30.80 54.10
C THR A 329 27.76 -31.58 55.14
N ASP A 330 27.95 -32.88 54.93
CA ASP A 330 28.75 -33.74 55.82
C ASP A 330 30.22 -33.30 55.88
N LEU A 331 30.81 -32.90 54.74
CA LEU A 331 32.18 -32.37 54.70
C LEU A 331 32.30 -31.02 55.41
N THR A 332 31.31 -30.14 55.24
CA THR A 332 31.29 -28.80 55.88
C THR A 332 31.21 -28.90 57.41
N ALA A 333 30.44 -29.87 57.92
CA ALA A 333 30.39 -30.15 59.36
C ALA A 333 31.77 -30.57 59.89
N LYS A 334 32.46 -31.49 59.20
CA LYS A 334 33.82 -31.92 59.58
C LYS A 334 34.85 -30.80 59.55
N VAL A 335 34.76 -29.89 58.57
CA VAL A 335 35.65 -28.72 58.48
C VAL A 335 35.39 -27.76 59.64
N SER A 336 34.14 -27.49 59.98
CA SER A 336 33.77 -26.67 61.14
C SER A 336 34.33 -27.21 62.45
N ASP A 337 34.26 -28.54 62.67
CA ASP A 337 34.84 -29.19 63.85
C ASP A 337 36.38 -29.02 63.90
N SER A 338 37.04 -29.14 62.74
CA SER A 338 38.48 -28.90 62.61
C SER A 338 38.85 -27.43 62.86
N GLU A 339 38.07 -26.47 62.34
CA GLU A 339 38.27 -25.04 62.58
C GLU A 339 38.13 -24.69 64.08
N LEU A 340 37.14 -25.27 64.77
CA LEU A 340 37.00 -25.13 66.22
C LEU A 340 38.23 -25.63 66.97
N TYR A 341 38.82 -26.75 66.53
CA TYR A 341 40.06 -27.26 67.10
C TYR A 341 41.24 -26.31 66.85
N THR A 342 41.39 -25.78 65.63
CA THR A 342 42.47 -24.82 65.30
C THR A 342 42.35 -23.50 66.04
N THR A 343 41.14 -22.95 66.23
CA THR A 343 40.92 -21.72 66.98
C THR A 343 41.25 -21.89 68.46
N LYS A 344 40.94 -23.05 69.05
CA LYS A 344 41.37 -23.39 70.41
C LYS A 344 42.89 -23.44 70.54
N LEU A 345 43.57 -24.03 69.56
CA LEU A 345 45.03 -24.11 69.50
C LEU A 345 45.68 -22.74 69.28
N MET A 346 45.09 -21.88 68.45
CA MET A 346 45.52 -20.48 68.26
C MET A 346 45.34 -19.64 69.53
N LYS A 347 44.29 -19.89 70.31
CA LYS A 347 44.08 -19.21 71.59
C LYS A 347 45.13 -19.62 72.63
N GLU A 348 45.46 -20.91 72.72
CA GLU A 348 46.57 -21.38 73.55
C GLU A 348 47.93 -20.82 73.09
N LYS A 349 48.17 -20.77 71.77
CA LYS A 349 49.36 -20.14 71.20
C LYS A 349 49.42 -18.64 71.52
N SER A 350 48.31 -17.91 71.43
CA SER A 350 48.24 -16.48 71.77
C SER A 350 48.50 -16.24 73.26
N GLN A 351 47.97 -17.10 74.15
CA GLN A 351 48.25 -17.05 75.59
C GLN A 351 49.71 -17.39 75.94
N LEU A 352 50.37 -18.22 75.12
CA LEU A 352 51.81 -18.44 75.22
C LEU A 352 52.60 -17.26 74.67
N GLN A 353 52.14 -16.64 73.58
CA GLN A 353 52.76 -15.47 72.98
C GLN A 353 52.67 -14.24 73.89
N GLU A 354 51.53 -13.99 74.57
CA GLU A 354 51.37 -12.96 75.60
C GLU A 354 52.32 -13.13 76.80
N ARG A 355 52.63 -14.39 77.17
CA ARG A 355 53.63 -14.68 78.23
C ARG A 355 55.07 -14.47 77.75
N VAL A 356 55.31 -14.55 76.44
CA VAL A 356 56.61 -14.27 75.82
C VAL A 356 56.78 -12.75 75.65
N THR A 357 55.74 -12.02 75.28
CA THR A 357 55.77 -10.55 75.18
C THR A 357 55.68 -9.83 76.53
N SER A 358 55.31 -10.47 77.63
CA SER A 358 55.35 -9.84 78.97
C SER A 358 56.75 -9.79 79.61
N LEU A 359 57.76 -10.40 78.97
CA LEU A 359 59.17 -10.36 79.37
C LEU A 359 60.02 -9.34 78.59
N GLU A 360 59.48 -8.73 77.54
CA GLU A 360 60.14 -7.68 76.76
C GLU A 360 59.38 -6.36 76.94
N GLU A 361 59.94 -5.55 77.84
CA GLU A 361 59.71 -4.13 78.13
C GLU A 361 58.62 -3.36 77.37
N GLN A 362 57.77 -2.73 78.18
CA GLN A 362 57.43 -1.30 78.15
C GLN A 362 57.63 -0.55 76.81
N SER A 363 56.55 0.04 76.28
CA SER A 363 56.43 1.49 76.03
C SER A 363 55.42 1.84 74.90
N ILE A 364 54.78 3.02 75.06
CA ILE A 364 54.23 3.94 74.02
C ILE A 364 52.95 3.45 73.29
N LYS A 365 51.75 4.05 73.45
CA LYS A 365 51.20 5.41 73.20
C LYS A 365 50.83 5.70 71.72
N GLU A 366 49.54 6.02 71.53
CA GLU A 366 48.90 6.77 70.43
C GLU A 366 48.91 6.20 68.99
N THR A 367 47.74 6.07 68.36
CA THR A 367 47.19 7.06 67.41
C THR A 367 45.90 6.59 66.71
N SER A 368 45.23 7.58 66.15
CA SER A 368 43.89 7.71 65.58
C SER A 368 43.64 7.11 64.19
N SER A 369 42.33 7.09 63.86
CA SER A 369 41.75 7.29 62.50
C SER A 369 41.65 5.98 61.67
N ILE A 370 40.68 5.73 60.78
CA ILE A 370 39.81 6.52 59.90
C ILE A 370 38.53 5.70 59.67
N GLY A 371 37.40 6.37 59.46
CA GLY A 371 36.12 5.76 59.11
C GLY A 371 36.15 5.02 57.77
N LEU A 372 35.61 3.80 57.76
CA LEU A 372 35.28 3.07 56.53
C LEU A 372 34.01 3.67 55.93
N GLN A 373 34.19 4.61 55.00
CA GLN A 373 33.20 4.92 53.98
C GLN A 373 32.98 3.67 53.12
N PHE A 374 31.74 3.19 53.04
CA PHE A 374 31.34 2.28 51.98
C PHE A 374 31.35 3.04 50.66
N ASN A 375 32.48 2.98 49.95
CA ASN A 375 32.54 3.35 48.54
C ASN A 375 31.79 2.27 47.75
N TYR A 376 30.51 2.52 47.44
CA TYR A 376 29.86 1.87 46.31
C TYR A 376 30.55 2.38 45.04
N LEU A 377 31.54 1.62 44.56
CA LEU A 377 32.08 1.76 43.20
C LEU A 377 30.96 1.43 42.20
N ILE A 378 30.24 2.45 41.75
CA ILE A 378 29.63 2.49 40.42
C ILE A 378 30.72 3.09 39.53
N PRO A 379 31.25 2.37 38.52
CA PRO A 379 30.84 2.69 37.15
C PRO A 379 31.09 1.61 36.08
N SER A 380 30.05 1.06 35.46
CA SER A 380 30.18 0.32 34.18
C SER A 380 30.27 1.25 32.96
N MET A 381 29.79 2.49 33.07
CA MET A 381 29.85 3.48 31.99
C MET A 381 31.24 4.09 31.76
N ASP A 382 32.08 4.23 32.80
CA ASP A 382 33.39 4.90 32.72
C ASP A 382 34.37 4.23 31.73
N LYS A 383 34.20 2.93 31.44
CA LYS A 383 35.04 2.22 30.46
C LYS A 383 34.83 2.72 29.02
N LEU A 384 33.72 3.40 28.72
CA LEU A 384 33.38 3.95 27.40
C LEU A 384 33.43 5.50 27.37
N ASP A 385 33.96 6.12 28.42
CA ASP A 385 34.19 7.57 28.49
C ASP A 385 35.56 7.99 27.94
N CYS A 386 36.42 7.03 27.62
CA CYS A 386 37.70 7.24 26.93
C CYS A 386 37.56 7.41 25.40
N LEU A 387 36.34 7.37 24.86
CA LEU A 387 36.09 7.58 23.43
C LEU A 387 36.39 9.04 23.06
N SER A 388 37.42 9.26 22.24
CA SER A 388 37.89 10.58 21.83
C SER A 388 37.48 10.82 20.37
N ASP A 389 37.07 12.04 20.03
CA ASP A 389 36.70 12.45 18.65
C ASP A 389 35.70 11.53 17.93
N VAL A 390 34.72 11.02 18.68
CA VAL A 390 33.56 10.29 18.14
C VAL A 390 32.26 11.07 18.37
N GLN A 391 31.36 10.99 17.40
CA GLN A 391 30.00 11.50 17.50
C GLN A 391 29.10 10.39 18.06
N VAL A 392 28.65 10.57 19.30
CA VAL A 392 27.78 9.63 19.99
C VAL A 392 26.32 9.94 19.68
N ALA A 393 25.56 8.94 19.23
CA ALA A 393 24.12 9.06 19.05
C ALA A 393 23.35 8.77 20.35
N GLU A 394 23.77 7.74 21.10
CA GLU A 394 23.10 7.35 22.34
C GLU A 394 23.98 6.44 23.19
N ARG A 395 23.81 6.50 24.51
CA ARG A 395 24.41 5.57 25.48
C ARG A 395 23.31 4.77 26.17
N LYS A 396 23.52 3.47 26.34
CA LYS A 396 22.56 2.60 27.03
C LYS A 396 23.27 1.57 27.88
N LEU A 397 22.73 1.36 29.08
CA LEU A 397 23.17 0.32 30.00
C LEU A 397 22.11 -0.78 30.04
N PHE A 398 22.52 -2.03 29.80
CA PHE A 398 21.68 -3.20 29.95
C PHE A 398 22.12 -4.01 31.17
N LEU A 399 21.17 -4.43 31.99
CA LEU A 399 21.42 -5.38 33.09
C LEU A 399 21.13 -6.80 32.62
N ILE A 400 22.13 -7.67 32.68
CA ILE A 400 22.03 -9.10 32.39
C ILE A 400 21.98 -9.82 33.74
N GLN A 401 20.86 -10.49 34.05
CA GLN A 401 20.65 -11.10 35.37
C GLN A 401 20.47 -12.62 35.30
N GLY A 402 21.23 -13.34 36.12
CA GLY A 402 21.07 -14.79 36.31
C GLY A 402 21.39 -15.64 35.08
N ASP A 403 21.06 -16.92 35.15
CA ASP A 403 21.42 -17.95 34.18
C ASP A 403 20.47 -18.04 32.97
N LYS A 404 19.44 -17.19 32.91
CA LYS A 404 18.39 -17.23 31.90
C LYS A 404 18.85 -16.61 30.57
N PRO A 405 18.45 -17.20 29.43
CA PRO A 405 18.68 -16.59 28.14
C PRO A 405 17.93 -15.25 28.06
N GLN A 406 18.63 -14.21 27.61
CA GLN A 406 18.10 -12.85 27.52
C GLN A 406 18.46 -12.26 26.16
N LEU A 407 17.49 -11.53 25.58
CA LEU A 407 17.70 -10.80 24.35
C LEU A 407 17.37 -9.33 24.63
N MET A 408 18.40 -8.49 24.59
CA MET A 408 18.26 -7.04 24.70
C MET A 408 18.18 -6.42 23.32
N ASN A 409 16.98 -5.95 22.96
CA ASN A 409 16.74 -5.31 21.67
C ASN A 409 16.95 -3.79 21.76
N TRP A 410 17.78 -3.26 20.85
CA TRP A 410 17.96 -1.83 20.66
C TRP A 410 17.68 -1.43 19.21
N GLU A 411 16.46 -1.74 18.76
CA GLU A 411 16.05 -1.65 17.35
C GLU A 411 16.21 -0.25 16.76
N LYS A 412 15.99 0.80 17.55
CA LYS A 412 16.20 2.21 17.12
C LYS A 412 17.59 2.45 16.54
N TYR A 413 18.61 1.75 17.05
CA TYR A 413 20.00 1.88 16.60
C TYR A 413 20.52 0.59 15.95
N GLY A 414 19.66 -0.37 15.58
CA GLY A 414 20.06 -1.55 14.81
C GLY A 414 20.98 -2.55 15.53
N LEU A 415 20.96 -2.61 16.87
CA LEU A 415 21.73 -3.56 17.66
C LEU A 415 20.83 -4.47 18.48
N ARG A 416 21.13 -5.77 18.52
CA ARG A 416 20.55 -6.71 19.48
C ARG A 416 21.65 -7.48 20.18
N ILE A 417 21.49 -7.67 21.48
CA ILE A 417 22.45 -8.36 22.33
C ILE A 417 21.80 -9.61 22.89
N GLY A 418 22.28 -10.77 22.44
CA GLY A 418 21.84 -12.07 22.91
C GLY A 418 22.78 -12.64 23.96
N VAL A 419 22.21 -13.10 25.06
CA VAL A 419 22.89 -13.82 26.14
C VAL A 419 22.32 -15.24 26.19
N GLN A 420 23.19 -16.24 26.09
CA GLN A 420 22.79 -17.64 26.14
C GLN A 420 22.52 -18.11 27.57
N LYS A 421 21.76 -19.20 27.73
CA LYS A 421 21.57 -19.85 29.03
C LYS A 421 22.93 -20.28 29.61
N GLU A 422 23.10 -20.14 30.93
CA GLU A 422 24.35 -20.41 31.67
C GLU A 422 25.52 -19.49 31.29
N SER A 423 25.24 -18.27 30.78
CA SER A 423 26.29 -17.26 30.58
C SER A 423 26.75 -16.60 31.89
N LEU A 424 25.95 -16.74 32.96
CA LEU A 424 26.16 -16.22 34.31
C LEU A 424 25.72 -17.26 35.35
N LEU A 425 26.24 -17.15 36.57
CA LEU A 425 25.69 -17.88 37.71
C LEU A 425 24.33 -17.30 38.12
N PHE A 426 23.48 -18.11 38.76
CA PHE A 426 22.10 -17.75 39.11
C PHE A 426 21.94 -16.44 39.90
N SER A 427 22.94 -16.08 40.73
CA SER A 427 22.96 -14.87 41.56
C SER A 427 23.74 -13.71 40.97
N GLU A 428 24.35 -13.88 39.79
CA GLU A 428 25.19 -12.85 39.19
C GLU A 428 24.38 -11.87 38.34
N THR A 429 24.83 -10.62 38.35
CA THR A 429 24.35 -9.58 37.45
C THR A 429 25.54 -8.92 36.78
N VAL A 430 25.50 -8.81 35.46
CA VAL A 430 26.52 -8.13 34.66
C VAL A 430 25.88 -6.97 33.93
N GLU A 431 26.60 -5.86 33.87
CA GLU A 431 26.16 -4.65 33.18
C GLU A 431 26.85 -4.60 31.83
N ALA A 432 26.07 -4.45 30.76
CA ALA A 432 26.54 -4.23 29.41
C ALA A 432 26.31 -2.77 29.02
N ALA A 433 27.39 -2.00 28.99
CA ALA A 433 27.38 -0.62 28.51
C ALA A 433 27.57 -0.61 26.99
N VAL A 434 26.72 0.14 26.30
CA VAL A 434 26.71 0.23 24.84
C VAL A 434 26.61 1.69 24.42
N VAL A 435 27.44 2.08 23.45
CA VAL A 435 27.41 3.40 22.84
C VAL A 435 27.26 3.24 21.33
N ALA A 436 26.23 3.86 20.75
CA ALA A 436 26.06 3.93 19.31
C ALA A 436 26.80 5.15 18.75
N LEU A 437 27.67 4.94 17.77
CA LEU A 437 28.50 5.97 17.15
C LEU A 437 28.00 6.27 15.73
N VAL A 438 27.79 7.56 15.43
CA VAL A 438 27.35 8.05 14.11
C VAL A 438 28.47 8.69 13.30
N GLY A 439 29.63 8.90 13.92
CA GLY A 439 30.82 9.43 13.27
C GLY A 439 32.03 9.34 14.18
N GLY A 440 33.23 9.41 13.60
CA GLY A 440 34.50 9.40 14.32
C GLY A 440 35.66 9.18 13.35
N GLU A 441 36.89 9.35 13.83
CA GLU A 441 38.07 9.03 13.02
C GLU A 441 38.27 7.51 12.94
N PHE A 442 37.58 6.87 12.01
CA PHE A 442 37.65 5.43 11.79
C PHE A 442 38.51 5.12 10.57
N GLN A 443 39.48 4.22 10.73
CA GLN A 443 40.28 3.69 9.65
C GLN A 443 39.95 2.22 9.41
N PHE A 444 39.26 1.94 8.29
CA PHE A 444 38.91 0.58 7.88
C PHE A 444 39.96 -0.01 6.91
N PRO A 445 40.06 -1.35 6.81
CA PRO A 445 40.94 -2.01 5.86
C PRO A 445 40.68 -1.59 4.40
N ALA A 446 41.71 -1.61 3.56
CA ALA A 446 41.57 -1.24 2.16
C ALA A 446 40.53 -2.10 1.43
N ASN A 447 39.83 -1.52 0.45
CA ASN A 447 38.75 -2.15 -0.31
C ASN A 447 37.53 -2.57 0.53
N THR A 448 37.29 -1.90 1.66
CA THR A 448 36.09 -2.12 2.48
C THR A 448 35.23 -0.85 2.54
N VAL A 449 33.93 -1.05 2.71
CA VAL A 449 32.95 0.03 2.90
C VAL A 449 32.15 -0.31 4.15
N LEU A 450 32.00 0.65 5.05
CA LEU A 450 31.16 0.51 6.24
C LEU A 450 29.69 0.47 5.82
N VAL A 451 28.97 -0.57 6.27
CA VAL A 451 27.56 -0.82 5.91
C VAL A 451 26.64 -0.96 7.13
N SER A 452 27.14 -0.63 8.32
CA SER A 452 26.41 -0.62 9.59
C SER A 452 26.79 0.61 10.41
N ALA A 453 26.06 0.88 11.49
CA ALA A 453 26.59 1.76 12.53
C ALA A 453 27.78 1.10 13.26
N VAL A 454 28.55 1.92 13.98
CA VAL A 454 29.66 1.46 14.82
C VAL A 454 29.20 1.49 16.28
N TYR A 455 29.52 0.44 17.05
CA TYR A 455 29.09 0.33 18.44
C TYR A 455 30.28 0.07 19.35
N ALA A 456 30.38 0.85 20.42
CA ALA A 456 31.27 0.53 21.51
C ALA A 456 30.50 -0.30 22.54
N VAL A 457 30.97 -1.52 22.81
CA VAL A 457 30.36 -2.42 23.79
C VAL A 457 31.38 -2.71 24.89
N SER A 458 30.96 -2.62 26.13
CA SER A 458 31.78 -2.94 27.30
C SER A 458 30.96 -3.72 28.31
N LEU A 459 31.58 -4.70 28.95
CA LEU A 459 30.98 -5.46 30.04
C LEU A 459 31.66 -5.11 31.37
N SER A 460 30.87 -5.05 32.44
CA SER A 460 31.42 -4.86 33.78
C SER A 460 32.27 -6.06 34.22
N LYS A 461 31.89 -7.28 33.82
CA LYS A 461 32.59 -8.55 34.07
C LYS A 461 32.51 -9.49 32.86
N PRO A 462 33.48 -10.41 32.67
CA PRO A 462 33.42 -11.40 31.59
C PRO A 462 32.30 -12.42 31.84
N LEU A 463 31.71 -12.93 30.75
CA LEU A 463 30.67 -13.97 30.77
C LEU A 463 31.27 -15.37 30.60
N LEU A 464 30.58 -16.40 31.12
CA LEU A 464 30.98 -17.81 30.95
C LEU A 464 30.84 -18.29 29.50
N LYS A 465 29.82 -17.81 28.79
CA LYS A 465 29.58 -18.06 27.36
C LYS A 465 29.72 -16.77 26.54
N ARG A 466 29.90 -16.92 25.23
CA ARG A 466 30.08 -15.80 24.31
C ARG A 466 28.78 -14.99 24.20
N LEU A 467 28.90 -13.66 24.22
CA LEU A 467 27.80 -12.77 23.89
C LEU A 467 27.53 -12.84 22.39
N ILE A 468 26.27 -12.87 22.00
CA ILE A 468 25.85 -12.77 20.60
C ILE A 468 25.52 -11.31 20.32
N LEU A 469 26.22 -10.69 19.38
CA LEU A 469 25.88 -9.38 18.86
C LEU A 469 25.20 -9.56 17.50
N GLU A 470 23.98 -9.06 17.36
CA GLU A 470 23.32 -8.95 16.07
C GLU A 470 23.34 -7.48 15.65
N ILE A 471 24.06 -7.20 14.56
CA ILE A 471 24.25 -5.85 14.04
C ILE A 471 23.52 -5.75 12.71
N GLN A 472 22.71 -4.71 12.60
CA GLN A 472 21.97 -4.42 11.39
C GLN A 472 22.89 -3.81 10.32
N HIS A 473 22.77 -4.27 9.09
CA HIS A 473 23.49 -3.75 7.93
C HIS A 473 22.54 -3.25 6.83
N CYS A 474 23.01 -2.32 6.01
CA CYS A 474 22.22 -1.73 4.91
C CYS A 474 22.43 -2.41 3.54
N VAL A 475 23.09 -3.58 3.50
CA VAL A 475 23.25 -4.35 2.26
C VAL A 475 22.01 -5.19 1.99
N ASP A 476 21.38 -4.99 0.84
CA ASP A 476 20.28 -5.82 0.37
C ASP A 476 20.81 -7.15 -0.20
N LEU A 477 20.48 -8.23 0.49
CA LEU A 477 20.85 -9.60 0.12
C LEU A 477 19.73 -10.29 -0.68
N THR A 478 18.56 -9.66 -0.81
CA THR A 478 17.37 -10.21 -1.48
C THR A 478 17.62 -10.37 -2.98
N GLY A 479 17.51 -11.59 -3.50
CA GLY A 479 17.79 -11.91 -4.92
C GLY A 479 19.28 -11.88 -5.31
N ARG A 480 20.21 -11.63 -4.37
CA ARG A 480 21.66 -11.64 -4.61
C ARG A 480 22.43 -12.35 -3.48
N PRO A 481 22.20 -13.65 -3.23
CA PRO A 481 22.82 -14.39 -2.12
C PRO A 481 24.36 -14.45 -2.22
N GLY A 482 24.92 -14.29 -3.43
CA GLY A 482 26.36 -14.20 -3.63
C GLY A 482 27.05 -12.98 -3.01
N LEU A 483 26.29 -11.98 -2.53
CA LEU A 483 26.85 -10.82 -1.82
C LEU A 483 27.24 -11.15 -0.37
N ILE A 484 26.64 -12.18 0.24
CA ILE A 484 26.89 -12.61 1.63
C ILE A 484 28.39 -12.83 1.90
N ARG A 485 29.11 -13.45 0.96
CA ARG A 485 30.54 -13.77 1.10
C ARG A 485 31.46 -12.55 1.21
N HIS A 486 30.95 -11.36 0.92
CA HIS A 486 31.69 -10.10 1.01
C HIS A 486 31.40 -9.33 2.30
N LEU A 487 30.40 -9.74 3.08
CA LEU A 487 30.11 -9.16 4.39
C LEU A 487 31.04 -9.76 5.45
N LYS A 488 31.68 -8.89 6.24
CA LYS A 488 32.60 -9.26 7.31
C LYS A 488 32.46 -8.29 8.48
N PHE A 489 32.70 -8.78 9.69
CA PHE A 489 32.80 -7.93 10.87
C PHE A 489 34.20 -7.33 10.99
N ALA A 490 34.29 -6.15 11.60
CA ALA A 490 35.55 -5.49 11.91
C ALA A 490 35.53 -4.93 13.33
N ILE A 491 36.69 -4.92 14.01
CA ILE A 491 36.87 -4.54 15.42
C ILE A 491 38.17 -3.72 15.57
N ALA A 492 38.16 -2.70 16.43
CA ALA A 492 39.24 -1.78 16.80
C ALA A 492 39.40 -1.60 18.35
N PRO A 493 40.51 -2.07 18.97
CA PRO A 493 40.68 -2.03 20.42
C PRO A 493 40.58 -0.62 21.05
N VAL A 494 39.97 -0.51 22.25
CA VAL A 494 39.71 0.76 22.97
C VAL A 494 40.81 1.09 23.99
N SER A 495 41.63 0.09 24.32
CA SER A 495 42.63 0.14 25.40
C SER A 495 43.75 1.18 25.20
N THR A 496 43.84 1.81 24.03
CA THR A 496 44.67 3.00 23.79
C THR A 496 43.95 3.96 22.82
N PRO A 497 43.63 5.22 23.22
CA PRO A 497 43.05 6.22 22.33
C PRO A 497 44.11 6.71 21.34
N SER A 498 44.43 5.89 20.35
CA SER A 498 45.19 6.28 19.17
C SER A 498 44.20 6.54 18.05
N LEU A 499 44.05 7.82 17.68
CA LEU A 499 43.29 8.20 16.51
C LEU A 499 44.20 8.10 15.26
N PRO A 500 43.68 7.62 14.12
CA PRO A 500 42.33 7.07 13.92
C PRO A 500 42.17 5.67 14.54
N TYR A 501 40.94 5.32 14.94
CA TYR A 501 40.58 3.97 15.39
C TYR A 501 40.79 2.97 14.25
N GLN A 502 41.79 2.11 14.39
CA GLN A 502 42.19 1.17 13.35
C GLN A 502 41.40 -0.13 13.44
N PHE A 503 40.46 -0.32 12.51
CA PHE A 503 39.64 -1.52 12.42
C PHE A 503 40.38 -2.65 11.72
N SER A 504 40.24 -3.85 12.26
CA SER A 504 40.74 -5.11 11.69
C SER A 504 39.59 -6.07 11.42
N LEU A 505 39.65 -6.79 10.30
CA LEU A 505 38.62 -7.79 9.97
C LEU A 505 38.68 -8.95 10.96
N VAL A 506 37.51 -9.43 11.36
CA VAL A 506 37.35 -10.55 12.28
C VAL A 506 36.81 -11.76 11.52
N GLU A 507 37.44 -12.92 11.74
CA GLU A 507 36.94 -14.18 11.20
C GLU A 507 35.73 -14.68 12.00
N GLY A 508 34.76 -15.24 11.27
CA GLY A 508 33.50 -15.72 11.81
C GLY A 508 32.35 -14.71 11.69
N GLY A 509 31.22 -15.05 12.31
CA GLY A 509 29.96 -14.35 12.14
C GLY A 509 29.12 -14.92 10.99
N GLU A 510 27.81 -14.75 11.09
CA GLU A 510 26.83 -15.32 10.18
C GLU A 510 25.94 -14.21 9.61
N PHE A 511 25.73 -14.25 8.30
CA PHE A 511 24.78 -13.38 7.60
C PHE A 511 23.80 -14.27 6.84
N LYS A 512 22.51 -13.98 6.96
CA LYS A 512 21.46 -14.73 6.26
C LYS A 512 20.94 -13.93 5.07
N ALA A 513 20.60 -14.62 3.98
CA ALA A 513 20.10 -14.00 2.76
C ALA A 513 18.76 -13.27 2.94
N ASP A 514 17.98 -13.69 3.93
CA ASP A 514 16.66 -13.17 4.29
C ASP A 514 16.68 -12.22 5.49
N SER A 515 17.87 -11.90 6.02
CA SER A 515 18.05 -11.07 7.21
C SER A 515 18.80 -9.78 6.89
N TRP A 516 18.41 -8.72 7.57
CA TRP A 516 19.12 -7.43 7.57
C TRP A 516 20.12 -7.33 8.73
N TYR A 517 20.31 -8.43 9.47
CA TYR A 517 21.20 -8.54 10.61
C TYR A 517 22.25 -9.62 10.33
N GLY A 518 23.50 -9.28 10.63
CA GLY A 518 24.57 -10.24 10.83
C GLY A 518 24.74 -10.53 12.32
N SER A 519 25.06 -11.77 12.68
CA SER A 519 25.34 -12.18 14.06
C SER A 519 26.81 -12.55 14.26
N ILE A 520 27.40 -12.19 15.39
CA ILE A 520 28.76 -12.59 15.76
C ILE A 520 28.86 -12.92 17.25
N GLN A 521 29.65 -13.94 17.59
CA GLN A 521 29.88 -14.36 18.97
C GLN A 521 31.23 -13.88 19.50
N ARG A 522 31.26 -13.18 20.63
CA ARG A 522 32.49 -12.61 21.20
C ARG A 522 32.65 -12.86 22.71
N LYS A 523 33.91 -13.00 23.13
CA LYS A 523 34.33 -13.13 24.55
C LYS A 523 34.97 -11.84 25.08
N GLU A 524 35.71 -11.14 24.21
CA GLU A 524 36.43 -9.91 24.53
C GLU A 524 35.79 -8.76 23.76
N PHE A 525 35.48 -7.69 24.50
CA PHE A 525 34.83 -6.49 23.97
C PHE A 525 35.81 -5.34 24.09
N CYS A 526 36.29 -4.92 22.94
CA CYS A 526 36.63 -3.55 22.64
C CYS A 526 35.91 -3.24 21.31
N LEU A 527 35.71 -1.95 21.00
CA LEU A 527 35.23 -1.44 19.70
C LEU A 527 35.76 -2.24 18.52
#